data_AF-A0A2S9FKZ2-F1
#
_entry.id   AF-A0A2S9FKZ2-F1
#
_cell.length_a   1.000
_cell.length_b   1.000
_cell.length_c   1.000
_cell.angle_alpha   90.00
_cell.angle_beta   90.00
_cell.angle_gamma   90.00
#
_symmetry.space_group_name_H-M   'P 1'
#
loop_
_entity.id
_entity.type
_entity.pdbx_description
1 polymer ?
#
loop_
_entity_poly.entity_id
_entity_poly.type
_entity_poly.pdbx_seq_one_letter_code
_entity_poly.pdbx_strand_id
1 'polypeptide(L)'
;MIDMTSACANTAGLLGRVTDDQLTAATPCTHMNLETMIAHIGGLSLAFEAAARKDFGELTDTPPSTDVQLDADWRTAYGGRLADLAQAWREPSAWEGMARAGGVDFPADVGGMIALTEVVVHGWDVAVTAGLDY
;
A
#
# COMPACT_ATOMS: atom_id res chain seq x y z
N MET A 1 0.87 -19.96 -0.55
CA MET A 1 1.28 -18.55 -0.36
C MET A 1 0.90 -17.78 -1.61
N ILE A 2 0.35 -16.58 -1.47
CA ILE A 2 0.02 -15.73 -2.61
C ILE A 2 1.22 -14.83 -2.92
N ASP A 3 1.63 -14.77 -4.18
CA ASP A 3 2.65 -13.85 -4.65
C ASP A 3 2.00 -12.52 -5.05
N MET A 4 2.29 -11.45 -4.32
CA MET A 4 1.76 -10.10 -4.59
C MET A 4 2.68 -9.24 -5.47
N THR A 5 3.79 -9.80 -5.99
CA THR A 5 4.79 -9.05 -6.78
C THR A 5 4.16 -8.36 -7.99
N SER A 6 3.29 -9.05 -8.73
CA SER A 6 2.65 -8.46 -9.91
C SER A 6 1.69 -7.32 -9.54
N ALA A 7 0.93 -7.47 -8.45
CA ALA A 7 0.03 -6.41 -7.97
C ALA A 7 0.82 -5.17 -7.55
N CYS A 8 1.87 -5.34 -6.75
CA CYS A 8 2.74 -4.24 -6.35
C CYS A 8 3.41 -3.54 -7.54
N ALA A 9 3.93 -4.31 -8.50
CA ALA A 9 4.57 -3.76 -9.70
C ALA A 9 3.58 -2.99 -10.59
N ASN A 10 2.36 -3.50 -10.76
CA ASN A 10 1.32 -2.82 -11.52
C ASN A 10 0.93 -1.50 -10.84
N THR A 11 0.66 -1.52 -9.53
CA THR A 11 0.36 -0.29 -8.77
C THR A 11 1.51 0.71 -8.84
N ALA A 12 2.77 0.28 -8.71
CA ALA A 12 3.92 1.16 -8.87
C ALA A 12 4.01 1.79 -10.28
N GLY A 13 3.69 1.02 -11.32
CA GLY A 13 3.63 1.52 -12.70
C GLY A 13 2.54 2.58 -12.89
N LEU A 14 1.39 2.42 -12.23
CA LEU A 14 0.30 3.41 -12.25
C LEU A 14 0.72 4.71 -11.55
N LEU A 15 1.36 4.62 -10.37
CA LEU A 15 1.87 5.80 -9.66
C LEU A 15 2.82 6.63 -10.53
N GLY A 16 3.71 5.97 -11.27
CA GLY A 16 4.66 6.64 -12.18
C GLY A 16 4.01 7.39 -13.35
N ARG A 17 2.72 7.15 -13.63
CA ARG A 17 1.97 7.78 -14.73
C ARG A 17 1.06 8.92 -14.29
N VAL A 18 0.88 9.12 -12.98
CA VAL A 18 0.05 10.21 -12.45
C VAL A 18 0.74 11.57 -12.62
N THR A 19 0.00 12.54 -13.16
CA THR A 19 0.45 13.92 -13.36
C THR A 19 -0.01 14.83 -12.21
N ASP A 20 0.70 15.94 -12.00
CA ASP A 20 0.43 16.85 -10.86
C ASP A 20 -0.96 17.49 -10.91
N ASP A 21 -1.49 17.74 -12.11
CA ASP A 21 -2.84 18.31 -12.30
C ASP A 21 -3.97 17.35 -11.88
N GLN A 22 -3.67 16.05 -11.75
CA GLN A 22 -4.64 15.03 -11.32
C GLN A 22 -4.70 14.88 -9.79
N LEU A 23 -3.73 15.41 -9.03
CA LEU A 23 -3.59 15.12 -7.59
C LEU A 23 -4.82 15.52 -6.77
N THR A 24 -5.53 16.57 -7.17
CA THR A 24 -6.73 17.04 -6.47
C THR A 24 -8.03 16.34 -6.91
N ALA A 25 -7.97 15.43 -7.88
CA ALA A 25 -9.13 14.72 -8.40
C ALA A 25 -9.75 13.80 -7.33
N ALA A 26 -11.08 13.69 -7.34
CA ALA A 26 -11.80 12.79 -6.46
C ALA A 26 -11.59 11.34 -6.88
N THR A 27 -11.29 10.45 -5.93
CA THR A 27 -11.20 9.00 -6.17
C THR A 27 -12.54 8.30 -5.89
N PRO A 28 -12.72 7.04 -6.32
CA PRO A 28 -13.87 6.24 -5.91
C PRO A 28 -13.99 6.06 -4.39
N CYS A 29 -12.86 6.08 -3.67
CA CYS A 29 -12.83 6.19 -2.22
C CYS A 29 -13.17 7.63 -1.81
N THR A 30 -14.44 7.92 -1.55
CA THR A 30 -14.98 9.29 -1.39
C THR A 30 -14.36 10.13 -0.27
N HIS A 31 -13.53 9.54 0.59
CA HIS A 31 -12.83 10.23 1.67
C HIS A 31 -11.41 10.66 1.30
N MET A 32 -10.91 10.28 0.12
CA MET A 32 -9.54 10.57 -0.33
C MET A 32 -9.56 11.13 -1.76
N ASN A 33 -8.88 12.26 -1.97
CA ASN A 33 -8.49 12.67 -3.32
C ASN A 33 -7.27 11.85 -3.77
N LEU A 34 -6.83 12.02 -5.01
CA LEU A 34 -5.74 11.22 -5.57
C LEU A 34 -4.42 11.40 -4.80
N GLU A 35 -4.12 12.62 -4.34
CA GLU A 35 -2.96 12.91 -3.50
C GLU A 35 -2.97 12.10 -2.20
N THR A 36 -4.07 12.15 -1.45
CA THR A 36 -4.24 11.38 -0.21
C THR A 36 -4.21 9.88 -0.48
N MET A 37 -4.79 9.42 -1.59
CA MET A 37 -4.75 8.00 -1.99
C MET A 37 -3.31 7.52 -2.26
N ILE A 38 -2.50 8.33 -2.95
CA ILE A 38 -1.10 7.98 -3.22
C ILE A 38 -0.31 7.96 -1.90
N ALA A 39 -0.51 8.96 -1.03
CA ALA A 39 0.11 9.00 0.30
C ALA A 39 -0.28 7.76 1.14
N HIS A 40 -1.56 7.36 1.10
CA HIS A 40 -2.06 6.14 1.75
C HIS A 40 -1.33 4.89 1.24
N ILE A 41 -1.18 4.72 -0.08
CA ILE A 41 -0.39 3.62 -0.68
C ILE A 41 1.06 3.62 -0.19
N GLY A 42 1.68 4.81 -0.09
CA GLY A 42 3.03 4.95 0.43
C GLY A 42 3.19 4.53 1.89
N GLY A 43 2.21 4.88 2.73
CA GLY A 43 2.18 4.53 4.15
C GLY A 43 1.85 3.06 4.40
N LEU A 44 0.82 2.52 3.73
CA LEU A 44 0.43 1.12 3.86
C LEU A 44 1.56 0.18 3.42
N SER A 45 2.35 0.57 2.41
CA SER A 45 3.47 -0.25 1.94
C SER A 45 4.49 -0.50 3.05
N LEU A 46 4.82 0.53 3.83
CA LEU A 46 5.71 0.42 4.99
C LEU A 46 5.09 -0.39 6.12
N ALA A 47 3.83 -0.11 6.45
CA ALA A 47 3.13 -0.79 7.54
C ALA A 47 2.99 -2.30 7.29
N PHE A 48 2.60 -2.70 6.08
CA PHE A 48 2.45 -4.11 5.74
C PHE A 48 3.78 -4.81 5.46
N GLU A 49 4.85 -4.10 5.10
CA GLU A 49 6.20 -4.67 5.11
C GLU A 49 6.63 -5.01 6.55
N ALA A 50 6.46 -4.07 7.48
CA ALA A 50 6.78 -4.29 8.90
C ALA A 50 5.94 -5.46 9.48
N ALA A 51 4.66 -5.53 9.13
CA ALA A 51 3.77 -6.63 9.52
C ALA A 51 4.25 -8.00 8.98
N ALA A 52 4.73 -8.06 7.74
CA ALA A 52 5.31 -9.29 7.17
C ALA A 52 6.57 -9.72 7.92
N ARG A 53 7.43 -8.76 8.26
CA ARG A 53 8.69 -8.97 8.98
C ARG A 53 8.53 -9.22 10.48
N LYS A 54 7.32 -9.06 11.02
CA LYS A 54 7.03 -9.09 12.47
C LYS A 54 7.78 -8.00 13.25
N ASP A 55 8.04 -6.89 12.58
CA ASP A 55 8.70 -5.73 13.18
C ASP A 55 7.63 -4.85 13.85
N PHE A 56 7.28 -5.20 15.09
CA PHE A 56 6.22 -4.52 15.82
C PHE A 56 6.72 -3.20 16.41
N GLY A 57 5.98 -2.14 16.13
CA GLY A 57 6.24 -0.79 16.63
C GLY A 57 5.33 0.24 15.97
N GLU A 58 5.80 1.48 15.87
CA GLU A 58 5.00 2.62 15.40
C GLU A 58 4.27 2.35 14.07
N LEU A 59 4.95 1.73 13.10
CA LEU A 59 4.37 1.38 11.79
C LEU A 59 3.22 0.37 11.85
N THR A 60 3.23 -0.54 12.83
CA THR A 60 2.20 -1.57 13.00
C THR A 60 1.16 -1.19 14.02
N ASP A 61 1.48 -0.31 14.97
CA ASP A 61 0.63 0.08 16.08
C ASP A 61 -0.28 1.28 15.75
N THR A 62 0.00 2.00 14.67
CA THR A 62 -0.71 3.22 14.28
C THR A 62 -1.72 2.92 13.14
N PRO A 63 -3.01 3.26 13.30
CA PRO A 63 -3.99 3.11 12.22
C PRO A 63 -3.69 4.07 11.06
N PRO A 64 -4.06 3.72 9.81
CA PRO A 64 -3.91 4.64 8.69
C PRO A 64 -4.71 5.92 8.92
N SER A 65 -4.14 7.04 8.47
CA SER A 65 -4.75 8.37 8.57
C SER A 65 -4.89 8.97 7.18
N THR A 66 -5.99 9.70 6.95
CA THR A 66 -6.18 10.51 5.73
C THR A 66 -5.56 11.89 5.86
N ASP A 67 -5.08 12.27 7.05
CA ASP A 67 -4.37 13.53 7.32
C ASP A 67 -2.85 13.36 7.14
N VAL A 68 -2.47 12.74 6.02
CA VAL A 68 -1.07 12.46 5.67
C VAL A 68 -0.73 13.25 4.43
N GLN A 69 0.41 13.92 4.46
CA GLN A 69 0.93 14.67 3.32
C GLN A 69 1.67 13.71 2.38
N LEU A 70 1.53 13.94 1.07
CA LEU A 70 2.28 13.19 0.08
C LEU A 70 3.78 13.51 0.20
N ASP A 71 4.61 12.46 0.28
CA ASP A 71 6.07 12.63 0.38
C ASP A 71 6.62 13.36 -0.85
N ALA A 72 7.55 14.29 -0.69
CA ALA A 72 8.08 15.09 -1.82
C ALA A 72 8.73 14.24 -2.92
N ASP A 73 9.27 13.06 -2.57
CA ASP A 73 9.94 12.11 -3.46
C ASP A 73 9.09 10.88 -3.80
N TRP A 74 7.77 10.93 -3.58
CA TRP A 74 6.84 9.80 -3.75
C TRP A 74 7.01 9.05 -5.08
N ARG A 75 7.26 9.78 -6.18
CA ARG A 75 7.43 9.23 -7.53
C ARG A 75 8.57 8.23 -7.63
N THR A 76 9.63 8.43 -6.85
CA THR A 76 10.80 7.55 -6.81
C THR A 76 10.75 6.60 -5.63
N ALA A 77 10.23 7.04 -4.49
CA ALA A 77 10.24 6.25 -3.26
C ALA A 77 9.18 5.13 -3.25
N TYR A 78 7.96 5.38 -3.73
CA TYR A 78 6.83 4.49 -3.46
C TYR A 78 6.88 3.21 -4.30
N GLY A 79 7.44 3.28 -5.51
CA GLY A 79 7.73 2.07 -6.29
C GLY A 79 8.70 1.13 -5.56
N GLY A 80 9.71 1.69 -4.87
CA GLY A 80 10.62 0.93 -4.02
C GLY A 80 9.89 0.29 -2.83
N ARG A 81 9.10 1.08 -2.08
CA ARG A 81 8.32 0.57 -0.94
C ARG A 81 7.37 -0.57 -1.34
N LEU A 82 6.71 -0.48 -2.49
CA LEU A 82 5.85 -1.54 -3.01
C LEU A 82 6.64 -2.80 -3.39
N ALA A 83 7.86 -2.64 -3.90
CA ALA A 83 8.76 -3.76 -4.19
C ALA A 83 9.25 -4.44 -2.91
N ASP A 84 9.59 -3.67 -1.88
CA ASP A 84 10.03 -4.17 -0.57
C ASP A 84 8.89 -4.91 0.16
N LEU A 85 7.67 -4.36 0.10
CA LEU A 85 6.44 -5.04 0.56
C LEU A 85 6.27 -6.39 -0.13
N ALA A 86 6.35 -6.43 -1.46
CA ALA A 86 6.22 -7.68 -2.21
C ALA A 86 7.33 -8.68 -1.86
N GLN A 87 8.56 -8.20 -1.64
CA GLN A 87 9.66 -9.06 -1.21
C GLN A 87 9.40 -9.65 0.18
N ALA A 88 8.97 -8.85 1.15
CA ALA A 88 8.72 -9.32 2.51
C ALA A 88 7.64 -10.41 2.56
N TRP A 89 6.57 -10.26 1.78
CA TRP A 89 5.50 -11.25 1.71
C TRP A 89 5.82 -12.49 0.84
N ARG A 90 6.96 -12.56 0.15
CA ARG A 90 7.42 -13.80 -0.49
C ARG A 90 8.04 -14.79 0.50
N GLU A 91 8.44 -14.33 1.68
CA GLU A 91 9.05 -15.19 2.69
C GLU A 91 7.99 -16.10 3.36
N PRO A 92 8.20 -17.42 3.46
CA PRO A 92 7.27 -18.35 4.13
C PRO A 92 6.86 -17.92 5.54
N SER A 93 7.82 -17.45 6.32
CA SER A 93 7.59 -17.00 7.70
C SER A 93 6.67 -15.78 7.81
N ALA A 94 6.51 -14.98 6.75
CA ALA A 94 5.60 -13.83 6.76
C ALA A 94 4.14 -14.25 6.97
N TRP A 95 3.78 -15.46 6.53
CA TRP A 95 2.42 -16.02 6.56
C TRP A 95 2.13 -16.87 7.80
N GLU A 96 3.11 -17.03 8.68
CA GLU A 96 3.01 -17.87 9.86
C GLU A 96 2.76 -17.03 11.13
N GLY A 97 2.02 -17.62 12.08
CA GLY A 97 1.75 -17.01 13.38
C GLY A 97 0.84 -15.78 13.30
N MET A 98 1.19 -14.77 14.08
CA MET A 98 0.45 -13.50 14.18
C MET A 98 1.17 -12.39 13.42
N ALA A 99 0.41 -11.41 12.96
CA ALA A 99 0.89 -10.13 12.45
C ALA A 99 0.10 -9.01 13.12
N ARG A 100 0.57 -7.78 12.95
CA ARG A 100 -0.09 -6.58 13.44
C ARG A 100 -0.08 -5.50 12.38
N ALA A 101 -1.21 -4.82 12.23
CA ALA A 101 -1.30 -3.56 11.51
C ALA A 101 -2.41 -2.70 12.13
N GLY A 102 -2.24 -1.38 12.15
CA GLY A 102 -3.20 -0.46 12.74
C GLY A 102 -3.51 -0.71 14.23
N GLY A 103 -2.55 -1.28 14.98
CA GLY A 103 -2.72 -1.65 16.39
C GLY A 103 -3.55 -2.93 16.61
N VAL A 104 -3.92 -3.64 15.54
CA VAL A 104 -4.75 -4.86 15.61
C VAL A 104 -3.90 -6.08 15.32
N ASP A 105 -3.92 -7.04 16.25
CA ASP A 105 -3.31 -8.37 16.06
C ASP A 105 -4.26 -9.28 15.27
N PHE A 106 -3.73 -9.98 14.27
CA PHE A 106 -4.48 -10.94 13.45
C PHE A 106 -3.58 -12.08 12.94
N PRO A 107 -4.16 -13.23 12.53
CA PRO A 107 -3.41 -14.28 11.87
C PRO A 107 -2.66 -13.75 10.65
N ALA A 108 -1.40 -14.14 10.50
CA ALA A 108 -0.52 -13.58 9.50
C ALA A 108 -0.97 -13.84 8.06
N ASP A 109 -1.65 -14.96 7.81
CA ASP A 109 -2.28 -15.28 6.53
C ASP A 109 -3.43 -14.34 6.18
N VAL A 110 -4.26 -13.97 7.15
CA VAL A 110 -5.26 -12.89 7.01
C VAL A 110 -4.57 -11.57 6.73
N GLY A 111 -3.46 -11.27 7.41
CA GLY A 111 -2.64 -10.10 7.16
C GLY A 111 -2.17 -9.96 5.72
N GLY A 112 -1.66 -11.04 5.13
CA GLY A 112 -1.22 -11.05 3.74
C GLY A 112 -2.36 -10.85 2.75
N MET A 113 -3.55 -11.37 3.06
CA MET A 113 -4.76 -11.13 2.27
C MET A 113 -5.21 -9.66 2.32
N ILE A 114 -5.13 -9.04 3.49
CA ILE A 114 -5.45 -7.61 3.65
C ILE A 114 -4.45 -6.77 2.87
N ALA A 115 -3.14 -7.02 3.04
CA ALA A 115 -2.09 -6.30 2.31
C ALA A 115 -2.28 -6.35 0.79
N LEU A 116 -2.57 -7.53 0.24
CA LEU A 116 -2.85 -7.70 -1.18
C LEU A 116 -4.11 -6.94 -1.61
N THR A 117 -5.17 -6.98 -0.79
CA THR A 117 -6.44 -6.28 -1.08
C THR A 117 -6.21 -4.77 -1.15
N GLU A 118 -5.48 -4.21 -0.18
CA GLU A 118 -5.12 -2.79 -0.14
C GLU A 118 -4.36 -2.38 -1.41
N VAL A 119 -3.33 -3.14 -1.80
CA VAL A 119 -2.52 -2.84 -3.01
C VAL A 119 -3.38 -2.87 -4.27
N VAL A 120 -4.27 -3.86 -4.40
CA VAL A 120 -5.08 -4.03 -5.61
C VAL A 120 -6.20 -3.00 -5.71
N VAL A 121 -6.97 -2.82 -4.64
CA VAL A 121 -8.13 -1.91 -4.64
C VAL A 121 -7.66 -0.46 -4.79
N HIS A 122 -6.63 -0.05 -4.06
CA HIS A 122 -6.13 1.33 -4.16
C HIS A 122 -5.30 1.57 -5.41
N GLY A 123 -4.65 0.54 -5.96
CA GLY A 123 -4.10 0.62 -7.32
C GLY A 123 -5.20 0.86 -8.36
N TRP A 124 -6.35 0.20 -8.23
CA TRP A 124 -7.50 0.44 -9.10
C TRP A 124 -8.10 1.85 -8.91
N ASP A 125 -8.19 2.35 -7.67
CA ASP A 125 -8.61 3.73 -7.39
C ASP A 125 -7.74 4.74 -8.14
N VAL A 126 -6.41 4.54 -8.12
CA VAL A 126 -5.46 5.36 -8.89
C VAL A 126 -5.71 5.23 -10.39
N ALA A 127 -5.82 4.02 -10.92
CA ALA A 127 -6.01 3.79 -12.35
C ALA A 127 -7.26 4.50 -12.88
N VAL A 128 -8.40 4.28 -12.24
CA VAL A 128 -9.68 4.88 -12.65
C VAL A 128 -9.62 6.41 -12.57
N THR A 129 -9.06 6.96 -11.50
CA THR A 129 -8.97 8.41 -11.30
C THR A 129 -8.05 9.06 -12.34
N ALA A 130 -6.95 8.40 -12.70
CA ALA A 130 -5.98 8.90 -13.67
C ALA A 130 -6.35 8.57 -15.14
N GLY A 131 -7.47 7.89 -15.39
CA GLY A 131 -7.88 7.47 -16.74
C GLY A 131 -6.97 6.42 -17.36
N LEU A 132 -6.43 5.52 -16.53
CA LEU A 132 -5.52 4.44 -16.90
C LEU A 132 -6.22 3.09 -16.82
N ASP A 133 -5.73 2.13 -17.60
CA ASP A 133 -6.12 0.72 -17.45
C ASP A 133 -5.41 0.09 -16.25
N TYR A 134 -6.10 -0.82 -15.57
CA TYR A 134 -5.57 -1.64 -14.48
C TYR A 134 -5.22 -3.06 -14.97
#